data_AF-A0A134BD71-F1
#
_entry.id   AF-A0A134BD71-F1
#
_cell.length_a   1.000
_cell.length_b   1.000
_cell.length_c   1.000
_cell.angle_alpha   90.00
_cell.angle_beta   90.00
_cell.angle_gamma   90.00
#
_symmetry.space_group_name_H-M   'P 1'
#
loop_
_entity.id
_entity.type
_entity.pdbx_description
1 polymer ?
#
loop_
_entity_poly.entity_id
_entity_poly.type
_entity_poly.pdbx_seq_one_letter_code
_entity_poly.pdbx_strand_id
1 'polypeptide(L)'
;MEDRKEADGRDSSEKAIVKEVVKPNVDGDARWIKKMSKLHLGYKRYTVIDENGLILAEDTTAANESDIKHFEILLSGKTQKSI
;
A
#
# COMPACT_ATOMS: atom_id res chain seq x y z
N MET A 1 -2.22 1.73 -44.98
CA MET A 1 -2.11 1.89 -43.52
C MET A 1 -3.08 0.88 -42.94
N GLU A 2 -2.60 -0.27 -42.48
CA GLU A 2 -3.48 -1.30 -41.90
C GLU A 2 -3.75 -0.96 -40.44
N ASP A 3 -5.02 -0.79 -40.09
CA ASP A 3 -5.47 -0.53 -38.72
C ASP A 3 -5.22 -1.75 -37.84
N ARG A 4 -4.35 -1.57 -36.85
CA ARG A 4 -4.01 -2.56 -35.83
C ARG A 4 -5.22 -2.74 -34.90
N LYS A 5 -6.02 -3.79 -35.12
CA LYS A 5 -7.09 -4.19 -34.20
C LYS A 5 -6.50 -4.69 -32.88
N GLU A 6 -6.63 -3.89 -31.83
CA GLU A 6 -6.37 -4.31 -30.45
C GLU A 6 -7.61 -5.08 -29.97
N ALA A 7 -7.49 -6.40 -29.89
CA ALA A 7 -8.56 -7.24 -29.35
C ALA A 7 -8.67 -6.98 -27.84
N ASP A 8 -9.80 -6.40 -27.44
CA ASP A 8 -10.17 -6.13 -26.07
C ASP A 8 -10.44 -7.45 -25.33
N GLY A 9 -9.36 -8.12 -24.93
CA GLY A 9 -9.37 -9.32 -24.09
C GLY A 9 -9.71 -8.96 -22.65
N ARG A 10 -10.84 -8.29 -22.42
CA ARG A 10 -11.48 -8.25 -21.11
C ARG A 10 -12.19 -9.59 -20.91
N ASP A 11 -11.38 -10.62 -20.65
CA ASP A 11 -11.88 -11.85 -20.09
C ASP A 11 -12.66 -11.51 -18.82
N SER A 12 -13.90 -11.97 -18.78
CA SER A 12 -14.88 -11.74 -17.75
C SER A 12 -14.34 -12.24 -16.42
N SER A 13 -13.75 -11.33 -15.64
CA SER A 13 -13.41 -11.63 -14.24
C SER A 13 -14.71 -11.71 -13.47
N GLU A 14 -15.31 -12.91 -13.46
CA GLU A 14 -16.28 -13.31 -12.45
C GLU A 14 -15.77 -12.78 -11.12
N LYS A 15 -16.63 -12.03 -10.42
CA LYS A 15 -16.27 -11.36 -9.16
C LYS A 15 -15.90 -12.42 -8.12
N ALA A 16 -14.65 -12.84 -8.12
CA ALA A 16 -14.12 -13.82 -7.19
C ALA A 16 -14.23 -13.22 -5.79
N ILE A 17 -15.11 -13.80 -4.97
CA ILE A 17 -15.26 -13.39 -3.58
C ILE A 17 -14.11 -14.01 -2.80
N VAL A 18 -13.07 -13.22 -2.55
CA VAL A 18 -11.94 -13.63 -1.71
C VAL A 18 -12.36 -13.51 -0.25
N LYS A 19 -12.45 -14.64 0.46
CA LYS A 19 -12.61 -14.65 1.92
C LYS A 19 -11.23 -14.57 2.57
N GLU A 20 -11.02 -13.55 3.40
CA GLU A 20 -9.83 -13.44 4.23
C GLU A 20 -9.88 -14.50 5.34
N VAL A 21 -8.82 -15.30 5.45
CA VAL A 21 -8.64 -16.28 6.53
C VAL A 21 -7.48 -15.80 7.38
N VAL A 22 -7.82 -15.25 8.56
CA VAL A 22 -6.83 -14.79 9.53
C VAL A 22 -6.23 -16.00 10.23
N LYS A 23 -4.89 -16.12 10.19
CA LYS A 23 -4.14 -17.16 10.90
C LYS A 23 -3.47 -16.53 12.12
N PRO A 24 -3.46 -17.19 13.29
CA PRO A 24 -2.98 -16.59 14.54
C PRO A 24 -1.48 -16.21 14.53
N ASN A 25 -0.69 -16.82 13.65
CA ASN A 25 0.75 -16.57 13.53
C ASN A 25 1.12 -15.74 12.30
N VAL A 26 0.12 -15.18 11.60
CA VAL A 26 0.33 -14.35 10.42
C VAL A 26 -0.08 -12.93 10.77
N ASP A 27 0.79 -12.00 10.42
CA ASP A 27 0.51 -10.59 10.56
C ASP A 27 -0.69 -10.20 9.69
N GLY A 28 -1.75 -9.72 10.35
CA GLY A 28 -3.03 -9.39 9.73
C GLY A 28 -3.01 -8.07 8.97
N ASP A 29 -2.10 -7.17 9.31
CA ASP A 29 -2.10 -5.80 8.77
C ASP A 29 -1.13 -5.62 7.60
N ALA A 30 -0.18 -6.54 7.45
CA ALA A 30 0.70 -6.59 6.29
C ALA A 30 -0.10 -6.89 5.01
N ARG A 31 0.29 -6.24 3.91
CA ARG A 31 -0.33 -6.46 2.59
C ARG A 31 0.72 -6.67 1.52
N TRP A 32 0.32 -7.36 0.45
CA TRP A 32 1.18 -7.65 -0.70
C TRP A 32 1.23 -6.48 -1.67
N ILE A 33 2.43 -6.15 -2.16
CA ILE A 33 2.65 -5.21 -3.27
C ILE A 33 3.56 -5.84 -4.33
N LYS A 34 3.28 -5.56 -5.61
CA LYS A 34 4.19 -5.91 -6.71
C LYS A 34 5.11 -4.72 -7.01
N LYS A 35 6.41 -4.86 -6.76
CA LYS A 35 7.45 -3.89 -7.12
C LYS A 35 8.53 -4.59 -7.93
N MET A 36 8.95 -3.98 -9.04
CA MET A 36 10.04 -4.52 -9.88
C MET A 36 9.82 -5.99 -10.28
N SER A 37 8.59 -6.34 -10.69
CA SER A 37 8.17 -7.72 -11.02
C SER A 37 8.26 -8.75 -9.88
N LYS A 38 8.51 -8.32 -8.63
CA LYS A 38 8.54 -9.17 -7.44
C LYS A 38 7.40 -8.82 -6.49
N LEU A 39 6.87 -9.83 -5.80
CA LEU A 39 5.87 -9.66 -4.76
C LEU A 39 6.55 -9.47 -3.40
N HIS A 40 6.14 -8.45 -2.67
CA HIS A 40 6.64 -8.10 -1.35
C HIS A 40 5.46 -8.04 -0.38
N LEU A 41 5.54 -8.81 0.71
CA LEU A 41 4.61 -8.70 1.85
C LEU A 41 5.23 -7.78 2.89
N GLY A 42 4.48 -6.82 3.39
CA GLY A 42 4.92 -6.03 4.54
C GLY A 42 4.25 -4.67 4.62
N TYR A 43 5.06 -3.70 5.00
CA TYR A 43 4.65 -2.34 5.34
C TYR A 43 5.46 -1.30 4.58
N LYS A 44 4.95 -0.07 4.58
CA LYS A 44 5.72 1.14 4.32
C LYS A 44 5.73 1.99 5.58
N ARG A 45 6.77 2.79 5.74
CA ARG A 45 6.92 3.71 6.85
C ARG A 45 7.25 5.11 6.34
N TYR A 46 6.61 6.11 6.93
CA TYR A 46 6.90 7.52 6.77
C TYR A 46 7.50 8.06 8.06
N THR A 47 8.53 8.88 7.93
CA THR A 47 9.20 9.52 9.07
C THR A 47 9.35 10.99 8.76
N VAL A 48 8.79 11.83 9.63
CA VAL A 48 8.92 13.29 9.56
C VAL A 48 10.03 13.68 10.52
N ILE A 49 11.03 14.40 10.01
CA ILE A 49 12.17 14.88 10.78
C ILE A 49 12.27 16.40 10.76
N ASP A 50 12.83 16.98 11.81
CA ASP A 50 13.21 18.40 11.82
C ASP A 50 14.55 18.64 11.11
N GLU A 51 14.99 19.90 11.06
CA GLU A 51 16.25 20.31 10.43
C GLU A 51 17.49 19.72 11.11
N ASN A 52 17.38 19.30 12.38
CA ASN A 52 18.44 18.68 13.15
C ASN A 52 18.41 17.14 13.08
N GLY A 53 17.43 16.57 12.36
CA GLY A 53 17.24 15.13 12.23
C GLY A 53 16.44 14.47 13.36
N LEU A 54 15.76 15.24 14.21
CA LEU A 54 14.88 14.71 15.25
C LEU A 54 13.55 14.23 14.65
N ILE A 55 13.10 13.03 15.04
CA ILE A 55 11.82 12.46 14.58
C ILE A 55 10.66 13.21 15.24
N LEU A 56 9.84 13.86 14.42
CA LEU A 56 8.62 14.58 14.83
C LEU A 56 7.38 13.69 14.75
N ALA A 57 7.32 12.81 13.75
CA ALA A 57 6.22 11.86 13.56
C ALA A 57 6.69 10.62 12.80
N GLU A 58 6.06 9.49 13.10
CA GLU A 58 6.21 8.23 12.37
C GLU A 58 4.82 7.70 12.04
N ASP A 59 4.68 7.16 10.84
CA ASP A 59 3.45 6.51 10.39
C ASP A 59 3.79 5.24 9.62
N THR A 60 3.12 4.15 9.96
CA THR A 60 3.37 2.83 9.36
C THR A 60 2.08 2.30 8.79
N THR A 61 2.12 1.93 7.51
CA THR A 61 0.96 1.58 6.71
C THR A 61 1.20 0.27 5.96
N ALA A 62 0.13 -0.40 5.59
CA ALA A 62 0.22 -1.59 4.77
C ALA A 62 0.96 -1.30 3.45
N ALA A 63 1.78 -2.24 2.94
CA ALA A 63 2.62 -1.96 1.78
C ALA A 63 1.86 -1.59 0.50
N ASN A 64 0.60 -2.00 0.37
CA ASN A 64 -0.26 -1.66 -0.78
C ASN A 64 -1.04 -0.36 -0.61
N GLU A 65 -0.94 0.28 0.55
CA GLU A 65 -1.63 1.53 0.81
C GLU A 65 -1.03 2.67 -0.01
N SER A 66 -1.91 3.58 -0.45
CA SER A 66 -1.54 4.72 -1.28
C SER A 66 -1.03 5.86 -0.41
N ASP A 67 0.16 6.34 -0.74
CA ASP A 67 0.90 7.35 0.01
C ASP A 67 0.15 8.69 0.12
N ILE A 68 -0.73 9.01 -0.85
CA ILE A 68 -1.49 10.28 -0.86
C ILE A 68 -2.42 10.44 0.34
N LYS A 69 -2.94 9.33 0.89
CA LYS A 69 -3.85 9.33 2.05
C LYS A 69 -3.15 9.77 3.33
N HIS A 70 -1.84 9.56 3.39
CA HIS A 70 -1.01 9.80 4.57
C HIS A 70 -0.28 11.14 4.50
N PHE A 71 -0.22 11.74 3.31
CA PHE A 71 0.49 12.99 3.06
C PHE A 71 -0.03 14.16 3.89
N GLU A 72 -1.36 14.33 3.99
CA GLU A 72 -1.99 15.39 4.79
C GLU A 72 -1.71 15.22 6.29
N ILE A 73 -1.73 13.98 6.76
CA ILE A 73 -1.50 13.63 8.16
C ILE A 73 -0.07 14.00 8.55
N LEU A 74 0.90 13.58 7.75
CA LEU A 74 2.33 13.86 7.94
C LEU A 74 2.63 15.37 7.90
N LEU A 75 2.02 16.12 6.98
CA LEU A 75 2.18 17.57 6.89
C LEU A 75 1.56 18.32 8.08
N SER A 76 0.46 17.81 8.63
CA SER A 76 -0.22 18.43 9.76
C SER A 76 0.47 18.18 11.11
N GLY A 77 1.51 17.35 11.15
CA GLY A 77 2.20 16.93 12.37
C GLY A 77 1.33 16.09 13.32
N LYS A 78 0.19 15.58 12.83
CA LYS A 78 -0.71 14.74 13.63
C LYS A 78 -0.34 13.28 13.42
N THR A 79 -0.20 12.54 14.51
CA THR A 79 0.11 11.10 14.46
C THR A 79 -1.17 10.30 14.27
N GLN A 80 -1.23 9.44 13.25
CA GLN A 80 -2.26 8.40 13.19
C GLN A 80 -1.85 7.25 14.13
N LYS A 81 -2.82 6.65 14.81
CA LYS A 81 -2.55 5.59 15.79
C LYS A 81 -1.86 4.43 15.06
N SER A 82 -0.61 4.14 15.43
CA SER A 82 0.13 2.99 14.93
C SER A 82 -0.62 1.71 15.27
N ILE A 83 -0.60 0.78 14.30
CA ILE A 83 -1.23 -0.53 14.33
C ILE A 83 -0.64 -1.38 15.48
#